data_AF-A0A7Y9R1T1-F1
#
_entry.id   AF-A0A7Y9R1T1-F1
#
_cell.length_a   1.000
_cell.length_b   1.000
_cell.length_c   1.000
_cell.angle_alpha   90.00
_cell.angle_beta   90.00
_cell.angle_gamma   90.00
#
_symmetry.space_group_name_H-M   'P 1'
#
loop_
_entity.id
_entity.type
_entity.pdbx_description
1 polymer ?
#
loop_
_entity_poly.entity_id
_entity_poly.type
_entity_poly.pdbx_seq_one_letter_code
_entity_poly.pdbx_strand_id
1 'polypeptide(L)'
;MTPPISPPTTSPDASAVEAVADASEHRVRALVEIRALLKQFVEGDVPLALTTPDGLNYATSLWAEDPQRGVLVFAADPRDEVVQRLTESHEVMATGYLDSVKVQFDLHDLVLVHGRSASAFNAQYPREVFRFQRRHAFRVRPVGRTQPHALLSHPDLARRQIDLRIVDISHTGVALMLNEELDLFRCGQMLPDAVIELDAATRLHVTLRVMHVSNVGLEPSQYRRIGCELVDLSAGAHKDLQRYLDHTQKRHRLLTL
;
A
#
# COMPACT_ATOMS: atom_id res chain seq x y z
N MET A 1 -15.84 55.88 21.38
CA MET A 1 -16.56 55.60 20.11
C MET A 1 -15.78 54.52 19.39
N THR A 2 -16.25 53.28 19.48
CA THR A 2 -15.67 52.09 18.85
C THR A 2 -16.68 51.59 17.81
N PRO A 3 -16.29 51.27 16.57
CA PRO A 3 -17.21 50.71 15.59
C PRO A 3 -17.38 49.19 15.79
N PRO A 4 -18.52 48.60 15.40
CA PRO A 4 -18.69 47.15 15.42
C PRO A 4 -18.06 46.49 14.18
N ILE A 5 -17.28 45.43 14.41
CA ILE A 5 -16.71 44.55 13.39
C ILE A 5 -17.79 43.52 13.03
N SER A 6 -18.13 43.41 11.73
CA SER A 6 -19.01 42.35 11.22
C SER A 6 -18.28 40.99 11.23
N PRO A 7 -18.98 39.87 11.46
CA PRO A 7 -18.36 38.55 11.42
C PRO A 7 -18.03 38.14 9.97
N PRO A 8 -16.93 37.41 9.74
CA PRO A 8 -16.62 36.87 8.42
C PRO A 8 -17.58 35.74 8.06
N THR A 9 -18.10 35.78 6.84
CA THR A 9 -18.83 34.67 6.21
C THR A 9 -17.82 33.57 5.89
N THR A 10 -17.79 32.50 6.68
CA THR A 10 -16.99 31.31 6.39
C THR A 10 -17.68 30.49 5.31
N SER A 11 -17.10 30.46 4.11
CA SER A 11 -17.47 29.49 3.08
C SER A 11 -17.11 28.08 3.55
N PRO A 12 -18.03 27.09 3.54
CA PRO A 12 -17.66 25.69 3.57
C PRO A 12 -17.26 25.23 2.15
N ASP A 13 -16.74 24.01 2.01
CA ASP A 13 -16.63 23.27 0.74
C ASP A 13 -15.41 23.46 -0.19
N ALA A 14 -14.20 23.59 0.34
CA ALA A 14 -13.00 23.24 -0.44
C ALA A 14 -12.46 21.85 -0.07
N SER A 15 -12.25 21.56 1.22
CA SER A 15 -11.67 20.28 1.69
C SER A 15 -12.64 19.10 1.60
N ALA A 16 -13.95 19.33 1.75
CA ALA A 16 -14.97 18.30 1.59
C ALA A 16 -15.12 17.87 0.12
N VAL A 17 -14.95 18.82 -0.82
CA VAL A 17 -15.07 18.55 -2.26
C VAL A 17 -13.86 17.77 -2.78
N GLU A 18 -12.66 18.06 -2.27
CA GLU A 18 -11.44 17.28 -2.59
C GLU A 18 -11.48 15.85 -1.99
N ALA A 19 -11.95 15.68 -0.75
CA ALA A 19 -12.10 14.36 -0.14
C ALA A 19 -13.16 13.50 -0.83
N VAL A 20 -14.25 14.11 -1.32
CA VAL A 20 -15.31 13.42 -2.07
C VAL A 20 -14.85 13.08 -3.50
N ALA A 21 -14.05 13.94 -4.13
CA ALA A 21 -13.47 13.69 -5.44
C ALA A 21 -12.44 12.53 -5.40
N ASP A 22 -11.53 12.53 -4.43
CA ASP A 22 -10.54 11.44 -4.23
C ASP A 22 -11.26 10.12 -3.91
N ALA A 23 -12.28 10.13 -3.04
CA ALA A 23 -13.08 8.93 -2.73
C ALA A 23 -13.93 8.41 -3.92
N SER A 24 -14.16 9.22 -4.96
CA SER A 24 -14.91 8.80 -6.16
C SER A 24 -14.03 8.06 -7.18
N GLU A 25 -12.74 8.43 -7.29
CA GLU A 25 -11.79 7.80 -8.21
C GLU A 25 -11.45 6.36 -7.79
N HIS A 26 -11.43 6.10 -6.47
CA HIS A 26 -11.13 4.77 -5.93
C HIS A 26 -12.35 3.86 -5.82
N ARG A 27 -13.56 4.32 -6.16
CA ARG A 27 -14.82 3.59 -5.91
C ARG A 27 -15.23 2.72 -7.10
N VAL A 28 -15.40 1.43 -6.85
CA VAL A 28 -15.88 0.43 -7.80
C VAL A 28 -17.33 0.07 -7.47
N ARG A 29 -18.23 0.25 -8.45
CA ARG A 29 -19.67 -0.05 -8.31
C ARG A 29 -20.21 -1.06 -9.32
N ALA A 30 -19.49 -1.31 -10.41
CA ALA A 30 -19.90 -2.29 -11.39
C ALA A 30 -19.82 -3.70 -10.78
N LEU A 31 -20.94 -4.43 -10.73
CA LEU A 31 -21.00 -5.77 -10.11
C LEU A 31 -19.97 -6.73 -10.70
N VAL A 32 -19.71 -6.64 -12.01
CA VAL A 32 -18.70 -7.45 -12.70
C VAL A 32 -17.29 -7.19 -12.14
N GLU A 33 -16.97 -5.93 -11.86
CA GLU A 33 -15.67 -5.55 -11.29
C GLU A 33 -15.56 -5.90 -9.80
N ILE A 34 -16.62 -5.66 -9.02
CA ILE A 34 -16.71 -6.06 -7.60
C ILE A 34 -16.47 -7.58 -7.50
N ARG A 35 -17.18 -8.35 -8.33
CA ARG A 35 -17.01 -9.80 -8.40
C ARG A 35 -15.59 -10.21 -8.77
N ALA A 36 -15.00 -9.58 -9.78
CA ALA A 36 -13.63 -9.89 -10.19
C ALA A 36 -12.62 -9.64 -9.06
N LEU A 37 -12.82 -8.62 -8.22
CA LEU A 37 -11.99 -8.36 -7.05
C LEU A 37 -12.22 -9.39 -5.94
N LEU A 38 -13.47 -9.64 -5.54
CA LEU A 38 -13.80 -10.59 -4.47
C LEU A 38 -13.37 -12.01 -4.82
N LYS A 39 -13.51 -12.39 -6.09
CA LYS A 39 -13.07 -13.70 -6.58
C LYS A 39 -11.56 -13.90 -6.47
N GLN A 40 -10.75 -12.86 -6.65
CA GLN A 40 -9.29 -12.95 -6.43
C GLN A 40 -8.94 -13.21 -4.96
N PHE A 41 -9.71 -12.66 -4.01
CA PHE A 41 -9.54 -12.99 -2.59
C PHE A 41 -9.83 -14.47 -2.31
N VAL A 42 -10.91 -15.01 -2.90
CA VAL A 42 -11.29 -16.42 -2.76
C VAL A 42 -10.25 -17.35 -3.38
N GLU A 43 -9.92 -17.14 -4.67
CA GLU A 43 -9.04 -18.04 -5.41
C GLU A 43 -7.58 -17.99 -4.94
N GLY A 44 -7.13 -16.83 -4.45
CA GLY A 44 -5.78 -16.65 -3.92
C GLY A 44 -5.63 -16.92 -2.43
N ASP A 45 -6.71 -17.25 -1.72
CA ASP A 45 -6.78 -17.31 -0.24
C ASP A 45 -6.08 -16.11 0.42
N VAL A 46 -6.35 -14.92 -0.10
CA VAL A 46 -5.69 -13.69 0.33
C VAL A 46 -6.34 -13.23 1.64
N PRO A 47 -5.55 -12.97 2.71
CA PRO A 47 -6.11 -12.59 4.00
C PRO A 47 -6.79 -11.22 3.95
N LEU A 48 -7.88 -11.13 4.71
CA LEU A 48 -8.66 -9.92 4.97
C LEU A 48 -8.62 -9.61 6.47
N ALA A 49 -8.64 -8.34 6.83
CA ALA A 49 -8.88 -7.88 8.18
C ALA A 49 -10.29 -7.31 8.27
N LEU A 50 -11.07 -7.78 9.25
CA LEU A 50 -12.35 -7.19 9.63
C LEU A 50 -12.09 -6.25 10.80
N THR A 51 -12.43 -4.98 10.62
CA THR A 51 -12.19 -3.93 11.62
C THR A 51 -13.44 -3.13 11.91
N THR A 52 -13.59 -2.71 13.16
CA THR A 52 -14.70 -1.89 13.62
C THR A 52 -14.20 -0.52 14.10
N PRO A 53 -15.08 0.50 14.20
CA PRO A 53 -14.70 1.81 14.72
C PRO A 53 -14.20 1.80 16.17
N ASP A 54 -14.63 0.85 17.01
CA ASP A 54 -14.16 0.69 18.39
C ASP A 54 -12.79 -0.03 18.49
N GLY A 55 -12.17 -0.35 17.35
CA GLY A 55 -10.80 -0.85 17.27
C GLY A 55 -10.66 -2.36 17.32
N LEU A 56 -11.75 -3.13 17.19
CA LEU A 56 -11.63 -4.57 16.98
C LEU A 56 -10.96 -4.85 15.65
N ASN A 57 -10.16 -5.91 15.63
CA ASN A 57 -9.48 -6.38 14.43
C ASN A 57 -9.44 -7.91 14.45
N TYR A 58 -9.96 -8.51 13.39
CA TYR A 58 -9.96 -9.95 13.18
C TYR A 58 -9.44 -10.30 11.79
N ALA A 59 -8.36 -11.08 11.72
CA ALA A 59 -7.84 -11.58 10.46
C ALA A 59 -8.61 -12.83 10.03
N THR A 60 -9.06 -12.88 8.77
CA THR A 60 -9.87 -13.96 8.20
C THR A 60 -9.55 -14.16 6.71
N SER A 61 -10.12 -15.20 6.10
CA SER A 61 -10.13 -15.44 4.66
C SER A 61 -11.56 -15.40 4.13
N LEU A 62 -11.75 -14.88 2.91
CA LEU A 62 -13.01 -14.98 2.19
C LEU A 62 -13.09 -16.35 1.52
N TRP A 63 -13.96 -17.23 2.02
CA TRP A 63 -14.13 -18.59 1.47
C TRP A 63 -15.00 -18.63 0.22
N ALA A 64 -16.00 -17.76 0.12
CA ALA A 64 -16.88 -17.73 -1.04
C ALA A 64 -17.49 -16.36 -1.29
N GLU A 65 -17.71 -16.08 -2.58
CA GLU A 65 -18.51 -14.97 -3.08
C GLU A 65 -19.68 -15.53 -3.90
N ASP A 66 -20.92 -15.18 -3.52
CA ASP A 66 -22.12 -15.58 -4.26
C ASP A 66 -22.97 -14.34 -4.60
N PRO A 67 -22.80 -13.78 -5.81
CA PRO A 67 -23.51 -12.59 -6.22
C PRO A 67 -24.98 -12.88 -6.58
N GLN A 68 -25.34 -14.15 -6.85
CA GLN A 68 -26.74 -14.53 -7.12
C GLN A 68 -27.56 -14.56 -5.83
N ARG A 69 -26.96 -15.10 -4.76
CA ARG A 69 -27.57 -15.10 -3.42
C ARG A 69 -27.34 -13.80 -2.66
N GLY A 70 -26.40 -12.97 -3.10
CA GLY A 70 -26.06 -11.71 -2.46
C GLY A 70 -25.33 -11.91 -1.13
N VAL A 71 -24.48 -12.93 -1.02
CA VAL A 71 -23.82 -13.31 0.23
C VAL A 71 -22.31 -13.47 0.04
N LEU A 72 -21.55 -13.00 1.03
CA LEU A 72 -20.14 -13.32 1.24
C LEU A 72 -19.99 -14.26 2.43
N VAL A 73 -19.05 -15.20 2.34
CA VAL A 73 -18.77 -16.18 3.39
C VAL A 73 -17.31 -16.08 3.81
N PHE A 74 -17.05 -15.79 5.08
CA PHE A 74 -15.70 -15.67 5.65
C PHE A 74 -15.46 -16.78 6.66
N ALA A 75 -14.19 -17.19 6.80
CA ALA A 75 -13.77 -18.07 7.87
C ALA A 75 -14.02 -17.42 9.25
N ALA A 76 -14.47 -18.19 10.23
CA ALA A 76 -14.57 -17.72 11.60
C ALA A 76 -14.23 -18.84 12.59
N ASP A 77 -13.44 -18.52 13.61
CA ASP A 77 -13.29 -19.39 14.79
C ASP A 77 -14.28 -18.94 15.87
N PRO A 78 -15.34 -19.72 16.17
CA PRO A 78 -16.35 -19.31 17.14
C PRO A 78 -15.83 -19.25 18.58
N ARG A 79 -14.62 -19.79 18.85
CA ARG A 79 -13.97 -19.73 20.17
C ARG A 79 -13.22 -18.42 20.41
N ASP A 80 -13.01 -17.62 19.36
CA ASP A 80 -12.38 -16.31 19.49
C ASP A 80 -13.39 -15.29 20.04
N GLU A 81 -13.04 -14.60 21.12
CA GLU A 81 -13.90 -13.58 21.72
C GLU A 81 -14.17 -12.40 20.77
N VAL A 82 -13.21 -12.09 19.88
CA VAL A 82 -13.37 -11.03 18.87
C VAL A 82 -14.47 -11.38 17.88
N VAL A 83 -14.63 -12.67 17.53
CA VAL A 83 -15.65 -13.13 16.59
C VAL A 83 -17.06 -12.89 17.14
N GLN A 84 -17.28 -13.12 18.44
CA GLN A 84 -18.58 -12.85 19.06
C GLN A 84 -18.86 -11.35 19.07
N ARG A 85 -17.89 -10.52 19.48
CA ARG A 85 -18.04 -9.06 19.51
C ARG A 85 -18.27 -8.44 18.13
N LEU A 86 -17.70 -9.03 17.08
CA LEU A 86 -17.94 -8.59 15.70
C LEU A 86 -19.41 -8.74 15.27
N THR A 87 -20.13 -9.77 15.74
CA THR A 87 -21.56 -9.93 15.42
C THR A 87 -22.45 -8.87 16.07
N GLU A 88 -21.99 -8.24 17.14
CA GLU A 88 -22.71 -7.17 17.85
C GLU A 88 -22.45 -5.80 17.21
N SER A 89 -21.49 -5.72 16.29
CA SER A 89 -21.08 -4.47 15.66
C SER A 89 -21.94 -4.13 14.45
N HIS A 90 -22.42 -2.90 14.38
CA HIS A 90 -23.22 -2.40 13.25
C HIS A 90 -22.39 -1.95 12.05
N GLU A 91 -21.12 -1.62 12.28
CA GLU A 91 -20.19 -1.15 11.26
C GLU A 91 -18.95 -2.05 11.29
N VAL A 92 -18.78 -2.86 10.26
CA VAL A 92 -17.61 -3.70 10.08
C VAL A 92 -17.02 -3.42 8.70
N MET A 93 -15.74 -3.12 8.65
CA MET A 93 -15.00 -2.85 7.44
C MET A 93 -14.10 -4.03 7.10
N ALA A 94 -14.22 -4.59 5.91
CA ALA A 94 -13.26 -5.55 5.39
C ALA A 94 -12.13 -4.82 4.66
N THR A 95 -10.87 -5.15 4.95
CA THR A 95 -9.69 -4.59 4.27
C THR A 95 -8.71 -5.69 3.88
N GLY A 96 -8.24 -5.69 2.64
CA GLY A 96 -7.22 -6.60 2.13
C GLY A 96 -6.34 -5.98 1.07
N TYR A 97 -5.37 -6.74 0.58
CA TYR A 97 -4.42 -6.28 -0.44
C TYR A 97 -4.28 -7.30 -1.56
N LEU A 98 -4.73 -6.94 -2.76
CA LEU A 98 -4.48 -7.69 -3.99
C LEU A 98 -3.31 -7.03 -4.72
N ASP A 99 -2.19 -7.72 -4.93
CA ASP A 99 -1.00 -7.17 -5.62
C ASP A 99 -0.55 -5.78 -5.13
N SER A 100 -0.58 -5.56 -3.81
CA SER A 100 -0.29 -4.27 -3.13
C SER A 100 -1.33 -3.15 -3.30
N VAL A 101 -2.42 -3.43 -4.03
CA VAL A 101 -3.61 -2.58 -4.15
C VAL A 101 -4.49 -2.81 -2.93
N LYS A 102 -4.73 -1.76 -2.14
CA LYS A 102 -5.64 -1.88 -0.98
C LYS A 102 -7.07 -1.96 -1.51
N VAL A 103 -7.79 -3.01 -1.11
CA VAL A 103 -9.21 -3.19 -1.38
C VAL A 103 -9.94 -3.15 -0.05
N GLN A 104 -11.03 -2.39 0.01
CA GLN A 104 -11.77 -2.14 1.23
C GLN A 104 -13.26 -2.02 0.94
N PHE A 105 -14.12 -2.57 1.79
CA PHE A 105 -15.57 -2.49 1.64
C PHE A 105 -16.30 -2.73 2.95
N ASP A 106 -17.45 -2.08 3.11
CA ASP A 106 -18.31 -2.23 4.28
C ASP A 106 -19.05 -3.57 4.24
N LEU A 107 -19.05 -4.27 5.36
CA LEU A 107 -19.85 -5.46 5.62
C LEU A 107 -21.12 -5.07 6.35
N HIS A 108 -22.23 -5.62 5.87
CA HIS A 108 -23.56 -5.43 6.44
C HIS A 108 -24.17 -6.79 6.77
N ASP A 109 -24.99 -6.83 7.82
CA ASP A 109 -25.64 -8.03 8.34
C ASP A 109 -24.66 -9.20 8.56
N LEU A 110 -23.57 -8.92 9.27
CA LEU A 110 -22.58 -9.92 9.62
C LEU A 110 -23.16 -10.92 10.64
N VAL A 111 -23.39 -12.15 10.23
CA VAL A 111 -23.97 -13.21 11.07
C VAL A 111 -23.02 -14.39 11.18
N LEU A 112 -22.74 -14.82 12.41
CA LEU A 112 -21.98 -16.04 12.67
C LEU A 112 -22.88 -17.27 12.46
N VAL A 113 -22.52 -18.11 11.49
CA VAL A 113 -23.20 -19.36 11.16
C VAL A 113 -22.34 -20.53 11.63
N HIS A 114 -22.95 -21.43 12.40
CA HIS A 114 -22.30 -22.64 12.90
C HIS A 114 -22.58 -23.80 11.95
N GLY A 115 -21.55 -24.21 11.22
CA GLY A 115 -21.57 -25.43 10.42
C GLY A 115 -21.16 -26.66 11.24
N ARG A 116 -21.29 -27.83 10.61
CA ARG A 116 -20.98 -29.12 11.25
C ARG A 116 -19.48 -29.34 11.49
N SER A 117 -18.63 -28.71 10.68
CA SER A 117 -17.16 -28.85 10.73
C SER A 117 -16.42 -27.52 10.92
N ALA A 118 -17.07 -26.38 10.66
CA ALA A 118 -16.49 -25.05 10.79
C ALA A 118 -17.59 -24.01 11.01
N SER A 119 -17.24 -22.89 11.65
CA SER A 119 -18.10 -21.70 11.65
C SER A 119 -17.65 -20.73 10.58
N ALA A 120 -18.57 -19.88 10.14
CA ALA A 120 -18.32 -18.86 9.14
C ALA A 120 -19.11 -17.60 9.46
N PHE A 121 -18.61 -16.46 9.03
CA PHE A 121 -19.45 -15.28 8.91
C PHE A 121 -20.13 -15.26 7.56
N ASN A 122 -21.44 -15.00 7.55
CA ASN A 122 -22.15 -14.56 6.36
C ASN A 122 -22.34 -13.04 6.44
N ALA A 123 -22.14 -12.34 5.32
CA ALA A 123 -22.47 -10.92 5.19
C ALA A 123 -23.17 -10.67 3.86
N GLN A 124 -23.89 -9.55 3.74
CA GLN A 124 -24.42 -9.11 2.46
C GLN A 124 -23.31 -8.84 1.44
N TYR A 125 -23.62 -9.06 0.17
CA TYR A 125 -22.73 -8.68 -0.93
C TYR A 125 -22.60 -7.16 -1.01
N PRO A 126 -21.37 -6.61 -1.10
CA PRO A 126 -21.15 -5.18 -1.07
C PRO A 126 -21.69 -4.51 -2.34
N ARG A 127 -22.32 -3.34 -2.18
CA ARG A 127 -22.80 -2.51 -3.30
C ARG A 127 -21.69 -1.69 -3.94
N GLU A 128 -20.63 -1.45 -3.19
CA GLU A 128 -19.45 -0.75 -3.63
C GLU A 128 -18.21 -1.28 -2.91
N VAL A 129 -17.08 -1.22 -3.61
CA VAL A 129 -15.77 -1.59 -3.10
C VAL A 129 -14.82 -0.44 -3.40
N PHE A 130 -13.98 -0.09 -2.45
CA PHE A 130 -12.93 0.91 -2.63
C PHE A 130 -11.62 0.21 -2.97
N ARG A 131 -11.03 0.60 -4.09
CA ARG A 131 -9.74 0.12 -4.60
C ARG A 131 -8.75 1.29 -4.63
N PHE A 132 -7.89 1.37 -3.62
CA PHE A 132 -6.92 2.45 -3.49
C PHE A 132 -5.61 2.09 -4.22
N GLN A 133 -5.52 2.48 -5.49
CA GLN A 133 -4.30 2.34 -6.27
C GLN A 133 -3.37 3.53 -6.05
N ARG A 134 -2.59 3.46 -4.97
CA ARG A 134 -1.63 4.51 -4.57
C ARG A 134 -0.39 4.66 -5.48
N ARG A 135 -0.24 3.86 -6.54
CA ARG A 135 0.95 3.88 -7.42
C ARG A 135 0.56 3.89 -8.88
N HIS A 136 0.91 4.96 -9.58
CA HIS A 136 0.81 5.07 -11.04
C HIS A 136 1.95 4.34 -11.78
N ALA A 137 2.97 3.88 -11.07
CA ALA A 137 4.15 3.22 -11.61
C ALA A 137 4.36 1.85 -10.98
N PHE A 138 4.55 0.82 -11.81
CA PHE A 138 4.97 -0.50 -11.35
C PHE A 138 6.39 -0.45 -10.76
N ARG A 139 6.61 -1.18 -9.66
CA ARG A 139 7.90 -1.28 -8.97
C ARG A 139 8.44 -2.70 -9.08
N VAL A 140 9.71 -2.82 -9.44
CA VAL A 140 10.42 -4.11 -9.41
C VAL A 140 11.25 -4.20 -8.15
N ARG A 141 11.29 -5.40 -7.57
CA ARG A 141 12.33 -5.76 -6.60
C ARG A 141 13.50 -6.34 -7.37
N PRO A 142 14.72 -5.83 -7.20
CA PRO A 142 15.89 -6.44 -7.81
C PRO A 142 16.02 -7.92 -7.45
N VAL A 143 16.37 -8.75 -8.43
CA VAL A 143 16.51 -10.21 -8.27
C VAL A 143 17.93 -10.61 -8.70
N GLY A 144 18.64 -11.33 -7.84
CA GLY A 144 19.98 -11.83 -8.14
C GLY A 144 20.93 -11.78 -6.95
N ARG A 145 22.19 -12.18 -7.19
CA ARG A 145 23.25 -12.18 -6.16
C ARG A 145 23.86 -10.79 -5.95
N THR A 146 23.95 -10.01 -7.02
CA THR A 146 24.31 -8.59 -6.95
C THR A 146 23.11 -7.80 -6.42
N GLN A 147 23.25 -7.21 -5.24
CA GLN A 147 22.20 -6.40 -4.64
C GLN A 147 22.38 -4.97 -5.13
N PRO A 148 21.38 -4.33 -5.76
CA PRO A 148 21.52 -2.94 -6.15
C PRO A 148 21.66 -1.99 -4.97
N HIS A 149 22.40 -0.92 -5.18
CA HIS A 149 22.71 0.05 -4.14
C HIS A 149 22.58 1.49 -4.63
N ALA A 150 22.36 2.40 -3.70
CA ALA A 150 22.41 3.84 -3.92
C ALA A 150 23.51 4.43 -3.05
N LEU A 151 24.43 5.11 -3.73
CA LEU A 151 25.53 5.84 -3.12
C LEU A 151 25.13 7.31 -3.05
N LEU A 152 25.14 7.89 -1.85
CA LEU A 152 24.77 9.29 -1.65
C LEU A 152 25.65 9.97 -0.62
N SER A 153 25.83 11.28 -0.75
CA SER A 153 26.46 12.10 0.27
C SER A 153 25.36 12.75 1.11
N HIS A 154 25.42 12.60 2.44
CA HIS A 154 24.44 13.23 3.32
C HIS A 154 24.99 14.56 3.86
N PRO A 155 24.22 15.67 3.84
CA PRO A 155 24.71 16.98 4.27
C PRO A 155 25.20 16.98 5.74
N ASP A 156 24.55 16.19 6.61
CA ASP A 156 24.90 16.10 8.03
C ASP A 156 26.07 15.14 8.31
N LEU A 157 26.55 14.40 7.31
CA LEU A 157 27.70 13.50 7.46
C LEU A 157 28.90 14.05 6.69
N ALA A 158 29.77 14.78 7.38
CA ALA A 158 30.98 15.33 6.78
C ALA A 158 31.85 14.21 6.16
N ARG A 159 31.89 14.18 4.81
CA ARG A 159 32.74 13.31 3.96
C ARG A 159 32.47 11.81 4.04
N ARG A 160 31.30 11.36 4.50
CA ARG A 160 30.91 9.96 4.37
C ARG A 160 29.88 9.80 3.26
N GLN A 161 30.25 9.00 2.27
CA GLN A 161 29.31 8.44 1.31
C GLN A 161 28.54 7.33 2.03
N ILE A 162 27.22 7.43 2.03
CA ILE A 162 26.32 6.40 2.53
C ILE A 162 26.03 5.46 1.35
N ASP A 163 26.21 4.17 1.61
CA ASP A 163 25.82 3.10 0.69
C ASP A 163 24.55 2.43 1.23
N LEU A 164 23.45 2.58 0.50
CA LEU A 164 22.15 2.03 0.90
C LEU A 164 21.66 1.00 -0.11
N ARG A 165 21.27 -0.16 0.39
CA ARG A 165 20.64 -1.19 -0.44
C ARG A 165 19.30 -0.70 -0.99
N ILE A 166 19.03 -1.02 -2.25
CA ILE A 166 17.74 -0.78 -2.89
C ILE A 166 16.77 -1.94 -2.60
N VAL A 167 15.59 -1.60 -2.08
CA VAL A 167 14.49 -2.53 -1.79
C VAL A 167 13.63 -2.76 -3.03
N ASP A 168 13.20 -1.67 -3.67
CA ASP A 168 12.49 -1.68 -4.94
C ASP A 168 12.71 -0.37 -5.71
N ILE A 169 12.46 -0.43 -7.02
CA ILE A 169 12.61 0.72 -7.92
C ILE A 169 11.52 0.73 -8.99
N SER A 170 11.12 1.92 -9.41
CA SER A 170 10.20 2.23 -10.52
C SER A 170 10.79 3.35 -11.36
N HIS A 171 10.10 3.72 -12.45
CA HIS A 171 10.54 4.83 -13.31
C HIS A 171 10.51 6.20 -12.60
N THR A 172 9.72 6.37 -11.53
CA THR A 172 9.62 7.65 -10.79
C THR A 172 10.29 7.64 -9.43
N GLY A 173 10.68 6.50 -8.88
CA GLY A 173 11.05 6.41 -7.48
C GLY A 173 11.81 5.15 -7.10
N VAL A 174 12.57 5.24 -6.01
CA VAL A 174 13.38 4.16 -5.43
C VAL A 174 13.12 4.06 -3.93
N ALA A 175 13.14 2.85 -3.38
CA ALA A 175 13.10 2.62 -1.94
C ALA A 175 14.46 2.10 -1.45
N LEU A 176 15.02 2.75 -0.45
CA LEU A 176 16.31 2.45 0.14
C LEU A 176 16.13 1.85 1.54
N MET A 177 17.03 0.96 1.92
CA MET A 177 17.08 0.30 3.23
C MET A 177 18.21 0.89 4.06
N LEU A 178 17.86 1.40 5.24
CA LEU A 178 18.77 1.87 6.26
C LEU A 178 18.66 0.96 7.48
N ASN A 179 19.74 0.27 7.83
CA ASN A 179 19.81 -0.63 8.98
C ASN A 179 20.36 0.05 10.24
N GLU A 180 20.77 1.32 10.14
CA GLU A 180 21.27 2.09 11.27
C GLU A 180 20.15 2.91 11.90
N GLU A 181 20.24 3.20 13.20
CA GLU A 181 19.28 4.05 13.96
C GLU A 181 19.54 5.55 13.81
N LEU A 182 20.31 5.99 12.79
CA LEU A 182 20.61 7.41 12.57
C LEU A 182 19.43 8.20 11.97
N ASP A 183 18.86 9.16 12.67
CA ASP A 183 17.78 10.02 12.15
C ASP A 183 18.30 11.06 11.13
N LEU A 184 18.75 10.56 9.97
CA LEU A 184 19.36 11.35 8.90
C LEU A 184 18.34 11.89 7.91
N PHE A 185 17.33 11.08 7.56
CA PHE A 185 16.47 11.35 6.42
C PHE A 185 15.14 11.96 6.84
N ARG A 186 14.74 13.06 6.18
CA ARG A 186 13.48 13.77 6.46
C ARG A 186 12.65 13.94 5.19
N CYS A 187 11.32 13.84 5.31
CA CYS A 187 10.43 14.11 4.18
C CYS A 187 10.69 15.51 3.57
N GLY A 188 10.72 15.58 2.25
CA GLY A 188 11.04 16.78 1.47
C GLY A 188 12.53 17.04 1.24
N GLN A 189 13.44 16.34 1.95
CA GLN A 189 14.88 16.55 1.82
C GLN A 189 15.39 16.18 0.42
N MET A 190 16.22 17.05 -0.15
CA MET A 190 16.90 16.81 -1.43
C MET A 190 18.30 16.25 -1.16
N LEU A 191 18.61 15.15 -1.84
CA LEU A 191 19.90 14.47 -1.80
C LEU A 191 20.48 14.53 -3.23
N PRO A 192 21.24 15.59 -3.55
CA PRO A 192 21.84 15.75 -4.86
C PRO A 192 22.95 14.72 -5.09
N ASP A 193 23.32 14.54 -6.36
CA ASP A 193 24.46 13.74 -6.79
C ASP A 193 24.42 12.27 -6.31
N ALA A 194 23.22 11.73 -6.13
CA ALA A 194 23.06 10.32 -5.82
C ALA A 194 23.41 9.47 -7.05
N VAL A 195 24.08 8.36 -6.80
CA VAL A 195 24.41 7.37 -7.81
C VAL A 195 23.66 6.08 -7.49
N ILE A 196 22.76 5.67 -8.38
CA ILE A 196 22.05 4.39 -8.29
C ILE A 196 22.78 3.38 -9.17
N GLU A 197 23.27 2.29 -8.59
CA GLU A 197 23.92 1.19 -9.29
C GLU A 197 22.98 -0.02 -9.27
N LEU A 198 22.34 -0.30 -10.41
CA LEU A 198 21.33 -1.34 -10.56
C LEU A 198 21.92 -2.68 -11.01
N ASP A 199 22.89 -2.64 -11.91
CA ASP A 199 23.68 -3.77 -12.33
C ASP A 199 25.00 -3.28 -12.95
N ALA A 200 25.80 -4.20 -13.49
CA ALA A 200 27.09 -3.87 -14.09
C ALA A 200 27.00 -2.89 -15.29
N ALA A 201 25.84 -2.79 -15.94
CA ALA A 201 25.63 -1.95 -17.11
C ALA A 201 24.79 -0.69 -16.82
N THR A 202 24.08 -0.66 -15.68
CA THR A 202 23.05 0.34 -15.41
C THR A 202 23.41 1.14 -14.15
N ARG A 203 23.96 2.33 -14.40
CA ARG A 203 24.30 3.32 -13.38
C ARG A 203 23.60 4.64 -13.68
N LEU A 204 22.88 5.18 -12.72
CA LEU A 204 22.08 6.40 -12.87
C LEU A 204 22.62 7.49 -11.95
N HIS A 205 22.84 8.69 -12.49
CA HIS A 205 23.09 9.89 -11.71
C HIS A 205 21.77 10.66 -11.59
N VAL A 206 21.37 10.97 -10.37
CA VAL A 206 20.03 11.50 -10.08
C VAL A 206 20.02 12.30 -8.78
N THR A 207 19.08 13.23 -8.66
CA THR A 207 18.76 13.85 -7.37
C THR A 207 17.63 13.07 -6.72
N LEU A 208 17.79 12.67 -5.45
CA LEU A 208 16.71 12.00 -4.72
C LEU A 208 15.96 13.00 -3.84
N ARG A 209 14.63 13.02 -3.94
CA ARG A 209 13.77 13.70 -2.95
C ARG A 209 13.19 12.67 -2.00
N VAL A 210 13.45 12.80 -0.71
CA VAL A 210 12.87 11.92 0.31
C VAL A 210 11.38 12.21 0.41
N MET A 211 10.54 11.20 0.19
CA MET A 211 9.08 11.31 0.22
C MET A 211 8.48 10.76 1.52
N HIS A 212 9.05 9.69 2.05
CA HIS A 212 8.64 9.10 3.34
C HIS A 212 9.77 8.29 3.97
N VAL A 213 9.75 8.22 5.30
CA VAL A 213 10.61 7.33 6.10
C VAL A 213 9.71 6.52 7.02
N SER A 214 9.87 5.19 7.03
CA SER A 214 9.02 4.27 7.79
C SER A 214 9.78 3.05 8.29
N ASN A 215 9.41 2.52 9.45
CA ASN A 215 9.92 1.24 9.91
C ASN A 215 9.23 0.08 9.17
N VAL A 216 10.00 -0.93 8.77
CA VAL A 216 9.50 -2.12 8.10
C VAL A 216 10.02 -3.37 8.81
N GLY A 217 9.13 -4.34 9.00
CA GLY A 217 9.44 -5.57 9.72
C GLY A 217 9.26 -5.45 11.23
N LEU A 218 9.54 -6.55 11.92
CA LEU A 218 9.53 -6.67 13.36
C LEU A 218 10.95 -6.95 13.85
N GLU A 219 11.24 -6.55 15.09
CA GLU A 219 12.47 -6.92 15.79
C GLU A 219 12.69 -8.44 15.78
N PRO A 220 13.91 -8.94 15.51
CA PRO A 220 15.19 -8.23 15.32
C PRO A 220 15.51 -7.88 13.85
N SER A 221 14.57 -8.06 12.93
CA SER A 221 14.73 -7.87 11.48
C SER A 221 14.21 -6.52 10.97
N GLN A 222 13.92 -5.59 11.88
CA GLN A 222 13.36 -4.30 11.53
C GLN A 222 14.43 -3.45 10.83
N TYR A 223 14.00 -2.70 9.81
CA TYR A 223 14.84 -1.70 9.15
C TYR A 223 14.04 -0.45 8.83
N ARG A 224 14.73 0.68 8.63
CA ARG A 224 14.10 1.89 8.11
C ARG A 224 14.11 1.90 6.60
N ARG A 225 12.93 2.08 6.03
CA ARG A 225 12.70 2.24 4.61
C ARG A 225 12.58 3.71 4.28
N ILE A 226 13.42 4.17 3.36
CA ILE A 226 13.42 5.55 2.84
C ILE A 226 12.87 5.50 1.42
N GLY A 227 11.68 6.03 1.21
CA GLY A 227 11.09 6.15 -0.12
C GLY A 227 11.48 7.48 -0.75
N CYS A 228 12.17 7.43 -1.90
CA CYS A 228 12.58 8.61 -2.65
C CYS A 228 11.91 8.71 -4.02
N GLU A 229 11.65 9.94 -4.45
CA GLU A 229 11.37 10.28 -5.84
C GLU A 229 12.70 10.51 -6.59
N LEU A 230 12.73 10.10 -7.87
CA LEU A 230 13.84 10.35 -8.78
C LEU A 230 13.63 11.70 -9.48
N VAL A 231 14.47 12.68 -9.19
CA VAL A 231 14.36 14.05 -9.70
C VAL A 231 15.50 14.31 -10.70
N ASP A 232 15.18 15.01 -11.80
CA ASP A 232 16.12 15.44 -12.83
C ASP A 232 16.91 14.30 -13.52
N LEU A 233 16.29 13.13 -13.68
CA LEU A 233 16.84 12.07 -14.52
C LEU A 233 16.98 12.54 -15.98
N SER A 234 18.16 12.34 -16.56
CA SER A 234 18.35 12.61 -17.99
C SER A 234 17.49 11.67 -18.86
N ALA A 235 17.20 12.08 -20.10
CA ALA A 235 16.44 11.22 -21.03
C ALA A 235 17.15 9.90 -21.34
N GLY A 236 18.49 9.88 -21.33
CA GLY A 236 19.29 8.65 -21.45
C GLY A 236 19.10 7.74 -20.24
N ALA A 237 19.24 8.29 -19.04
CA ALA A 237 19.05 7.56 -17.78
C ALA A 237 17.64 6.98 -17.64
N HIS A 238 16.61 7.71 -18.08
CA HIS A 238 15.24 7.19 -18.16
C HIS A 238 15.13 5.93 -19.04
N LYS A 239 15.75 5.93 -20.23
CA LYS A 239 15.72 4.79 -21.15
C LYS A 239 16.45 3.57 -20.57
N ASP A 240 17.59 3.80 -19.93
CA ASP A 240 18.36 2.72 -19.31
C ASP A 240 17.63 2.13 -18.11
N LEU A 241 17.02 2.98 -17.27
CA LEU A 241 16.14 2.55 -16.19
C LEU A 241 14.95 1.74 -16.71
N GLN A 242 14.25 2.22 -17.75
CA GLN A 242 13.12 1.50 -18.33
C GLN A 242 13.53 0.10 -18.82
N ARG A 243 14.66 -0.01 -19.53
CA ARG A 243 15.18 -1.30 -20.01
C ARG A 243 15.48 -2.25 -18.84
N TYR A 244 16.09 -1.74 -17.77
CA TYR A 244 16.34 -2.52 -16.56
C TYR A 244 15.04 -3.01 -15.90
N LEU A 245 14.03 -2.14 -15.78
CA LEU A 245 12.73 -2.49 -15.22
C LEU A 245 12.07 -3.62 -16.03
N ASP A 246 12.04 -3.50 -17.35
CA ASP A 246 11.43 -4.50 -18.25
C ASP A 246 12.14 -5.85 -18.15
N HIS A 247 13.48 -5.84 -18.12
CA HIS A 247 14.28 -7.05 -17.95
C HIS A 247 14.02 -7.72 -16.60
N THR A 248 13.96 -6.93 -15.53
CA THR A 248 13.72 -7.44 -14.17
C THR A 248 12.31 -8.02 -14.04
N GLN A 249 11.29 -7.36 -14.60
CA GLN A 249 9.92 -7.87 -14.65
C GLN A 249 9.85 -9.21 -15.38
N LYS A 250 10.50 -9.31 -16.56
CA LYS A 250 10.52 -10.54 -17.33
C LYS A 250 11.16 -11.70 -16.55
N ARG A 251 12.25 -11.44 -15.82
CA ARG A 251 12.91 -12.44 -14.96
C ARG A 251 12.02 -12.87 -13.79
N HIS A 252 11.32 -11.94 -13.15
CA HIS A 252 10.41 -12.27 -12.06
C HIS A 252 9.28 -13.19 -12.52
N ARG A 253 8.68 -12.93 -13.69
CA ARG A 253 7.63 -13.79 -14.27
C ARG A 253 8.12 -15.22 -14.53
N LEU A 254 9.36 -15.38 -14.98
CA LEU A 254 9.96 -16.71 -15.23
C LEU A 254 10.28 -17.50 -13.95
N LEU A 255 10.43 -16.82 -12.81
CA LEU A 255 10.75 -17.45 -11.51
C LEU A 255 9.51 -17.76 -10.66
N THR A 256 8.35 -17.23 -11.05
CA THR A 256 7.07 -17.45 -10.35
C THR A 256 6.17 -18.46 -11.09
N LEU A 257 6.62 -18.97 -12.25
CA LEU A 257 6.02 -20.09 -12.98
C LEU A 257 6.76 -21.39 -12.63
#